data_AF-A0A7X9EWG9-F1
#
_entry.id   AF-A0A7X9EWG9-F1
#
_cell.length_a   1.000
_cell.length_b   1.000
_cell.length_c   1.000
_cell.angle_alpha   90.00
_cell.angle_beta   90.00
_cell.angle_gamma   90.00
#
_symmetry.space_group_name_H-M   'P 1'
#
loop_
_entity.id
_entity.type
_entity.pdbx_description
1 polymer ?
#
loop_
_entity_poly.entity_id
_entity_poly.type
_entity_poly.pdbx_seq_one_letter_code
_entity_poly.pdbx_strand_id
1 'polypeptide(L)' 'MAGPEEKRKLKELDIEARLRESEEKYRLLFESAYDGILLMDGRIVVDCNQRAAQIFGCTMEQLKGASASRFIPPV' A
#
# COMPACT_ATOMS: atom_id res chain seq x y z
N MET A 1 -15.17 32.55 21.13
CA MET A 1 -14.93 32.15 19.73
C MET A 1 -13.50 31.64 19.64
N ALA A 2 -13.28 30.41 19.15
CA ALA A 2 -11.94 29.84 19.02
C ALA A 2 -11.04 30.73 18.15
N GLY A 3 -9.82 31.00 18.64
CA GLY A 3 -8.86 31.87 17.97
C GLY A 3 -8.35 31.27 16.65
N PRO A 4 -7.75 32.08 15.75
CA PRO A 4 -7.25 31.61 14.46
C PRO A 4 -6.22 30.46 14.57
N GLU A 5 -5.42 30.41 15.64
CA GLU A 5 -4.48 29.29 15.89
C GLU A 5 -5.19 27.98 16.25
N GLU A 6 -6.24 28.06 17.07
CA GLU A 6 -7.01 26.89 17.49
C GLU A 6 -7.72 26.25 16.29
N LYS A 7 -8.29 27.07 15.39
CA LYS A 7 -8.88 26.59 14.13
C LYS A 7 -7.86 25.93 13.21
N ARG A 8 -6.63 26.43 13.14
CA ARG A 8 -5.55 25.83 12.36
C ARG A 8 -5.16 24.46 12.91
N LYS A 9 -4.99 24.36 14.23
CA LYS A 9 -4.63 23.10 14.90
C LYS A 9 -5.72 22.03 14.77
N LEU A 10 -7.00 22.42 14.88
CA LEU A 10 -8.15 21.55 14.60
C LEU A 10 -8.13 21.02 13.16
N LYS A 11 -7.79 21.88 12.20
CA LYS A 11 -7.70 21.48 10.79
C LYS A 11 -6.52 20.54 10.52
N GLU A 12 -5.37 20.76 11.16
CA GLU A 12 -4.21 19.86 11.06
C GLU A 12 -4.53 18.48 11.64
N LEU A 13 -5.19 18.41 12.81
CA LEU A 13 -5.64 17.15 13.41
C LEU A 13 -6.67 16.41 12.54
N ASP A 14 -7.62 17.13 11.93
CA ASP A 14 -8.59 16.54 10.99
C ASP A 14 -7.88 15.94 9.75
N ILE A 15 -6.92 16.67 9.18
CA ILE A 15 -6.13 16.19 8.03
C ILE A 15 -5.35 14.92 8.39
N GLU A 16 -4.68 14.89 9.55
CA GLU A 16 -3.93 13.72 10.00
C GLU A 16 -4.85 12.53 10.27
N ALA A 17 -6.01 12.75 10.91
CA ALA A 17 -6.99 11.70 11.17
C ALA A 17 -7.53 11.07 9.88
N ARG A 18 -7.88 11.92 8.90
CA ARG A 18 -8.38 11.46 7.59
C ARG A 18 -7.31 10.74 6.78
N LEU A 19 -6.04 11.18 6.87
CA LEU A 19 -4.93 10.49 6.23
C LEU A 19 -4.77 9.09 6.84
N ARG A 20 -4.73 8.99 8.17
CA ARG A 20 -4.63 7.70 8.88
C ARG A 20 -5.78 6.77 8.53
N GLU A 21 -7.02 7.26 8.55
CA GLU A 21 -8.20 6.46 8.19
C GLU A 21 -8.09 5.92 6.75
N SER A 22 -7.62 6.75 5.82
CA SER A 22 -7.43 6.33 4.44
C SER A 22 -6.31 5.28 4.28
N GLU A 23 -5.22 5.42 5.02
CA GLU A 23 -4.10 4.47 5.02
C GLU A 23 -4.51 3.13 5.65
N GLU A 24 -5.26 3.14 6.75
CA GLU A 24 -5.77 1.94 7.40
C GLU A 24 -6.74 1.19 6.49
N LYS A 25 -7.67 1.92 5.86
CA LYS A 25 -8.60 1.33 4.90
C LYS A 25 -7.88 0.75 3.68
N TYR A 26 -6.89 1.47 3.15
CA TYR A 26 -6.05 0.97 2.07
C TYR A 26 -5.34 -0.33 2.49
N ARG A 27 -4.66 -0.33 3.64
CA ARG A 27 -3.93 -1.49 4.15
C ARG A 27 -4.86 -2.70 4.36
N LEU A 28 -6.03 -2.47 4.93
CA LEU A 28 -7.03 -3.53 5.13
C LEU A 28 -7.42 -4.15 3.79
N LEU A 29 -7.83 -3.34 2.81
CA LEU A 29 -8.25 -3.82 1.49
C LEU A 29 -7.12 -4.51 0.73
N PHE A 30 -5.91 -3.97 0.83
CA PHE A 30 -4.72 -4.49 0.17
C PHE A 30 -4.33 -5.87 0.71
N GLU A 31 -4.26 -6.02 2.04
CA GLU A 31 -3.87 -7.28 2.68
C GLU A 31 -4.99 -8.32 2.71
N SER A 32 -6.26 -7.91 2.79
CA SER A 32 -7.40 -8.84 2.82
C SER A 32 -7.83 -9.32 1.43
N ALA A 33 -7.20 -8.83 0.36
CA ALA A 33 -7.56 -9.23 -0.99
C ALA A 33 -7.30 -10.73 -1.22
N TYR A 34 -8.26 -11.40 -1.86
CA TYR A 34 -8.13 -12.82 -2.21
C TYR A 34 -7.12 -13.04 -3.36
N ASP A 35 -6.97 -12.04 -4.22
CA ASP A 35 -5.99 -12.02 -5.31
C ASP A 35 -4.65 -11.46 -4.83
N GLY A 36 -3.58 -11.90 -5.50
CA GLY A 36 -2.26 -11.31 -5.33
C GLY A 36 -2.20 -9.94 -5.99
N ILE A 37 -1.81 -8.92 -5.25
CA ILE A 37 -1.64 -7.56 -5.77
C ILE A 37 -0.15 -7.23 -5.81
N LEU A 38 0.33 -6.80 -6.98
CA LEU A 38 1.66 -6.24 -7.17
C LEU A 38 1.51 -4.76 -7.57
N LEU A 39 2.14 -3.86 -6.83
CA LEU A 39 2.39 -2.50 -7.29
C LEU A 39 3.70 -2.52 -8.05
N MET A 40 3.72 -1.90 -9.23
CA MET A 40 4.89 -1.92 -10.11
C MET A 40 5.24 -0.53 -10.62
N ASP A 41 6.55 -0.28 -10.75
CA ASP A 41 7.11 0.79 -11.55
C ASP A 41 7.80 0.15 -12.78
N GLY A 42 7.16 0.32 -13.94
CA GLY A 42 7.51 -0.44 -15.14
C GLY A 42 7.41 -1.95 -14.91
N ARG A 43 8.55 -2.65 -14.88
CA ARG A 43 8.62 -4.10 -14.61
C ARG A 43 9.07 -4.42 -13.19
N ILE A 44 9.41 -3.43 -12.37
CA ILE A 44 9.92 -3.67 -11.01
C ILE A 44 8.76 -3.62 -10.03
N VAL A 45 8.64 -4.64 -9.19
CA VAL A 45 7.66 -4.66 -8.10
C VAL A 45 8.11 -3.67 -7.02
N VAL A 46 7.31 -2.64 -6.75
CA VAL A 46 7.58 -1.67 -5.68
C VAL A 46 6.93 -2.06 -4.36
N ASP A 47 5.79 -2.75 -4.43
CA ASP A 47 5.10 -3.29 -3.26
C ASP A 47 4.22 -4.49 -3.65
N CYS A 48 3.82 -5.29 -2.67
CA CYS A 48 2.94 -6.43 -2.88
C CYS A 48 2.22 -6.79 -1.58
N ASN A 49 1.00 -7.33 -1.70
CA ASN A 49 0.27 -7.84 -0.54
C ASN A 49 0.80 -9.24 -0.15
N GLN A 50 0.45 -9.68 1.07
CA GLN A 50 0.85 -11.01 1.54
C GLN A 50 0.33 -12.13 0.61
N ARG A 51 -0.83 -11.91 -0.01
CA ARG A 51 -1.42 -12.89 -0.92
C ARG A 51 -0.58 -13.14 -2.17
N ALA A 52 0.04 -12.11 -2.73
CA ALA A 52 0.96 -12.26 -3.87
C ALA A 52 2.14 -13.14 -3.51
N ALA A 53 2.79 -12.91 -2.36
CA ALA A 53 3.89 -13.73 -1.87
C ALA A 53 3.52 -15.21 -1.74
N GLN A 54 2.31 -15.50 -1.23
CA GLN A 54 1.78 -16.86 -1.15
C GLN A 54 1.58 -17.49 -2.53
N ILE A 55 0.99 -16.76 -3.48
CA ILE A 55 0.72 -17.25 -4.85
C ILE A 55 2.03 -17.57 -5.57
N PHE A 56 3.04 -16.70 -5.45
CA PHE A 56 4.35 -16.88 -6.07
C PHE A 56 5.28 -17.82 -5.29
N GLY A 57 4.86 -18.31 -4.11
CA GLY A 57 5.64 -19.24 -3.29
C GLY A 57 6.96 -18.65 -2.76
N CYS A 58 6.98 -17.35 -2.48
CA CYS A 58 8.17 -16.64 -2.00
C CYS A 58 7.82 -15.63 -0.90
N THR A 59 8.81 -14.90 -0.40
CA THR A 59 8.61 -13.83 0.59
C THR A 59 8.31 -12.48 -0.08
N MET A 60 7.67 -11.56 0.63
CA MET A 60 7.42 -10.21 0.12
C MET A 60 8.73 -9.47 -0.17
N GLU A 61 9.76 -9.69 0.64
CA GLU A 61 11.10 -9.11 0.47
C GLU A 61 11.77 -9.59 -0.81
N GLN A 62 11.49 -10.83 -1.25
CA GLN A 62 11.98 -11.36 -2.52
C GLN A 62 11.20 -10.84 -3.72
N LEU A 63 9.94 -10.42 -3.53
CA LEU A 63 9.13 -9.80 -4.57
C LEU A 63 9.50 -8.32 -4.73
N LYS A 64 9.60 -7.56 -3.64
CA LYS A 64 9.93 -6.13 -3.67
C LYS A 64 11.31 -5.90 -4.27
N GLY A 65 11.37 -5.02 -5.27
CA GLY A 65 12.56 -4.73 -6.06
C GLY A 65 12.87 -5.75 -7.17
N ALA A 66 12.16 -6.88 -7.23
CA ALA A 66 12.35 -7.85 -8.29
C ALA A 66 11.61 -7.46 -9.58
N SER A 67 12.18 -7.85 -10.72
CA SER A 67 11.47 -7.75 -12.00
C SER A 67 10.33 -8.77 -12.05
N ALA A 68 9.13 -8.34 -12.41
CA ALA A 68 7.95 -9.18 -12.59
C ALA A 68 8.20 -10.31 -13.60
N SER A 69 9.10 -10.10 -14.58
CA SER A 69 9.51 -11.12 -15.56
C SER A 69 10.19 -12.34 -14.95
N ARG A 70 10.65 -12.27 -13.69
CA ARG A 70 11.16 -13.43 -12.96
C ARG A 70 10.06 -14.44 -12.64
N PHE A 71 8.83 -13.96 -12.47
CA PHE A 71 7.70 -14.75 -12.01
C PHE A 71 6.64 -14.96 -13.09
N ILE A 72 6.58 -14.03 -14.05
CA ILE A 72 5.60 -14.02 -15.13
C ILE A 72 6.35 -14.17 -16.45
N PRO A 73 6.22 -15.31 -17.15
CA PRO A 73 6.85 -15.49 -18.46
C PRO A 73 6.27 -14.49 -19.47
N PRO A 74 7.04 -14.10 -20.49
CA PRO A 74 6.54 -13.22 -21.54
C PRO A 74 5.37 -13.89 -22.28
N VAL A 75 4.36 -13.08 -22.60
CA VAL A 75 3.28 -13.44 -23.51
C VAL A 75 3.72 -13.34 -24.97
#